data_AF-A0A927NQ00-F1
#
_entry.id   AF-A0A927NQ00-F1
#
_cell.length_a   1.000
_cell.length_b   1.000
_cell.length_c   1.000
_cell.angle_alpha   90.00
_cell.angle_beta   90.00
_cell.angle_gamma   90.00
#
_symmetry.space_group_name_H-M   'P 1'
#
loop_
_entity.id
_entity.type
_entity.pdbx_description
1 polymer ?
#
loop_
_entity_poly.entity_id
_entity_poly.type
_entity_poly.pdbx_seq_one_letter_code
_entity_poly.pdbx_strand_id
1 'polypeptide(L)' 'MIIKKTAFITSAANGKDRIVSDLPQIAVVGKSNVGKSSFINYLANDSKLARTSKAPGRTRLINYFCLTK' A
#
# COMPACT_ATOMS: atom_id res chain seq x y z
N MET A 1 11.03 -14.37 -0.63
CA MET A 1 9.81 -14.12 -1.43
C MET A 1 10.24 -13.42 -2.71
N ILE A 2 9.92 -13.94 -3.89
CA ILE A 2 10.24 -13.30 -5.17
C ILE A 2 8.96 -12.62 -5.65
N ILE A 3 8.99 -11.29 -5.76
CA ILE A 3 7.92 -10.48 -6.35
C ILE A 3 8.35 -10.11 -7.76
N LYS A 4 7.55 -10.44 -8.77
CA LYS A 4 7.86 -10.10 -10.16
C LYS A 4 7.11 -8.86 -10.64
N LYS A 5 5.91 -8.60 -10.12
CA LYS A 5 5.15 -7.40 -10.49
C LYS A 5 4.47 -6.78 -9.29
N THR A 6 4.42 -5.46 -9.33
CA THR A 6 3.84 -4.57 -8.34
C THR A 6 2.94 -3.59 -9.09
N ALA A 7 1.75 -3.33 -8.57
CA ALA A 7 0.86 -2.34 -9.15
C ALA A 7 0.05 -1.64 -8.06
N PHE A 8 -0.07 -0.32 -8.16
CA PHE A 8 -1.10 0.41 -7.44
C PHE A 8 -2.44 0.16 -8.11
N ILE A 9 -3.44 -0.25 -7.34
CA ILE A 9 -4.78 -0.55 -7.86
C ILE A 9 -5.72 0.64 -7.67
N THR A 10 -5.92 1.05 -6.42
CA THR A 10 -6.83 2.17 -6.10
C THR A 10 -6.61 2.71 -4.69
N SER A 11 -7.26 3.83 -4.40
CA SER A 11 -7.41 4.39 -3.06
C SER A 11 -8.88 4.40 -2.67
N ALA A 12 -9.23 3.78 -1.56
CA ALA A 12 -10.58 3.79 -1.00
C ALA A 12 -10.72 4.91 0.03
N ALA A 13 -11.79 5.71 -0.09
CA ALA A 13 -12.12 6.75 0.88
C ALA A 13 -13.00 6.21 2.01
N ASN A 14 -13.85 5.23 1.69
CA ASN A 14 -14.86 4.69 2.59
C ASN A 14 -14.90 3.16 2.50
N GLY A 15 -15.55 2.51 3.48
CA GLY A 15 -15.69 1.05 3.48
C GLY A 15 -16.42 0.47 2.26
N LYS A 16 -17.23 1.29 1.57
CA LYS A 16 -17.92 0.92 0.33
C LYS A 16 -16.99 0.82 -0.88
N ASP A 17 -15.85 1.52 -0.85
CA ASP A 17 -14.86 1.54 -1.95
C ASP A 17 -13.82 0.41 -1.79
N ARG A 18 -14.02 -0.47 -0.82
CA ARG A 18 -13.12 -1.59 -0.55
C ARG A 18 -13.14 -2.56 -1.74
N ILE A 19 -11.96 -3.01 -2.14
CA ILE A 19 -11.83 -4.09 -3.12
C ILE A 19 -12.23 -5.42 -2.49
N VAL A 20 -13.12 -6.13 -3.17
CA VAL A 20 -13.40 -7.55 -2.95
C VAL A 20 -12.47 -8.34 -3.87
N SER A 21 -11.65 -9.21 -3.29
CA SER A 21 -10.73 -10.07 -4.01
C SER A 21 -10.58 -11.37 -3.23
N ASP A 22 -10.48 -12.48 -3.95
CA ASP A 22 -10.24 -13.81 -3.38
C ASP A 22 -8.77 -14.02 -2.97
N LEU A 23 -7.91 -13.04 -3.26
CA LEU A 23 -6.51 -13.06 -2.87
C LEU A 23 -6.35 -12.71 -1.37
N PRO A 24 -5.38 -13.34 -0.67
CA PRO A 24 -5.03 -12.94 0.68
C PRO A 24 -4.64 -11.46 0.75
N GLN A 25 -5.18 -10.74 1.73
CA GLN A 25 -4.89 -9.31 1.94
C GLN A 25 -4.06 -9.10 3.21
N ILE A 26 -3.03 -8.25 3.11
CA ILE A 26 -2.19 -7.86 4.24
C ILE A 26 -2.39 -6.37 4.49
N ALA A 27 -2.83 -6.01 5.69
CA ALA A 27 -3.01 -4.62 6.10
C ALA A 27 -1.78 -4.10 6.85
N VAL A 28 -1.24 -2.96 6.42
CA VAL A 28 -0.13 -2.27 7.10
C VAL A 28 -0.66 -1.01 7.78
N VAL A 29 -0.63 -0.98 9.12
CA VAL A 29 -1.18 0.11 9.95
C VAL A 29 -0.14 0.68 10.92
N GLY A 30 -0.31 1.93 11.33
CA GLY A 30 0.61 2.61 12.25
C GLY A 30 0.57 4.14 12.14
N LYS A 31 1.21 4.84 13.09
CA LYS A 31 1.24 6.32 13.19
C LYS A 31 1.75 6.98 11.91
N SER A 32 1.33 8.23 11.65
CA SER A 32 1.88 9.02 10.52
C SER A 32 3.41 9.05 10.59
N ASN A 33 4.07 8.91 9.45
CA ASN A 33 5.53 8.93 9.31
C ASN A 33 6.34 7.83 10.03
N VAL A 34 5.71 6.75 10.52
CA VAL A 34 6.43 5.60 11.13
C VAL A 34 7.15 4.70 10.12
N GLY A 35 7.12 5.03 8.82
CA GLY A 35 7.81 4.26 7.77
C GLY A 35 6.96 3.22 7.03
N LYS A 36 5.63 3.24 7.15
CA LYS A 36 4.72 2.31 6.45
C LYS A 36 4.97 2.22 4.94
N SER A 37 5.02 3.36 4.25
CA SER A 37 5.27 3.38 2.80
C SER A 37 6.66 2.83 2.45
N SER A 38 7.67 3.10 3.29
CA SER A 38 9.01 2.54 3.10
C SER A 38 9.03 1.02 3.26
N PHE A 39 8.29 0.49 4.24
CA PHE A 39 8.13 -0.95 4.44
C PHE A 39 7.44 -1.61 3.25
N ILE A 40 6.37 -1.00 2.72
CA ILE A 40 5.68 -1.49 1.52
C ILE A 40 6.64 -1.52 0.32
N ASN A 41 7.39 -0.45 0.09
CA ASN A 41 8.35 -0.36 -1.00
C ASN A 41 9.47 -1.39 -0.88
N TYR A 42 9.97 -1.61 0.34
CA TYR A 42 10.98 -2.63 0.63
C TYR A 42 10.46 -4.04 0.36
N LEU A 43 9.27 -4.38 0.88
CA LEU A 43 8.63 -5.67 0.62
C LEU A 43 8.40 -5.89 -0.87
N ALA A 44 7.93 -4.86 -1.57
CA ALA A 44 7.63 -4.87 -3.00
C ALA A 44 8.87 -4.92 -3.90
N ASN A 45 10.07 -4.68 -3.37
CA ASN A 45 11.28 -4.40 -4.13
C ASN A 45 11.08 -3.28 -5.19
N ASP A 46 10.25 -2.29 -4.84
CA ASP A 46 9.86 -1.18 -5.72
C ASP A 46 9.81 0.12 -4.91
N SER A 47 10.80 0.99 -5.14
CA SER A 47 10.96 2.25 -4.40
C SER A 47 9.89 3.30 -4.71
N LYS A 48 9.08 3.10 -5.76
CA LYS A 48 8.10 4.09 -6.25
C LYS A 48 6.65 3.67 -6.06
N LEU A 49 6.38 2.44 -5.59
CA LEU A 49 5.03 1.89 -5.45
C LEU A 49 4.16 2.70 -4.48
N ALA A 50 4.57 2.82 -3.22
CA ALA A 50 3.89 3.60 -2.20
C ALA A 50 4.54 4.98 -2.07
N ARG A 51 3.73 6.03 -2.21
CA ARG A 51 4.21 7.41 -2.03
C ARG A 51 4.66 7.63 -0.59
N THR A 52 5.91 8.01 -0.42
CA THR A 52 6.49 8.47 0.85
C THR A 52 6.39 9.99 0.90
N SER A 53 5.94 10.56 2.02
CA SER A 53 5.98 12.00 2.23
C SER A 53 6.38 12.30 3.67
N LYS A 54 7.20 13.34 3.86
CA LYS A 54 7.61 13.81 5.19
C LYS A 54 6.49 14.62 5.88
N ALA A 55 5.58 15.23 5.11
CA ALA A 55 4.48 16.02 5.67
C ALA A 55 3.36 15.10 6.20
N PRO A 56 2.93 15.25 7.47
CA PRO A 56 1.82 14.48 8.04
C PRO A 56 0.50 14.72 7.28
N GLY A 57 -0.40 13.72 7.31
CA GLY A 57 -1.79 13.91 6.86
C GLY A 57 -2.08 13.75 5.37
N ARG A 58 -1.09 13.31 4.56
CA ARG A 58 -1.27 13.08 3.11
C ARG A 58 -2.02 11.80 2.74
N THR A 59 -2.16 10.84 3.66
CA THR A 59 -2.82 9.56 3.40
C THR A 59 -4.12 9.49 4.20
N ARG A 60 -5.19 10.05 3.63
CA ARG A 60 -6.56 9.96 4.17
C ARG A 60 -7.35 8.77 3.64
N LEU A 61 -6.77 8.07 2.66
CA LEU A 61 -7.37 6.98 1.92
C LEU A 61 -6.62 5.67 2.21
N ILE A 62 -7.32 4.54 2.11
CA ILE A 62 -6.70 3.22 2.15
C ILE A 62 -6.18 2.89 0.75
N ASN A 63 -4.87 2.69 0.61
CA ASN A 63 -4.27 2.37 -0.69
C ASN A 63 -4.14 0.86 -0.87
N TYR A 64 -4.60 0.37 -2.01
CA TYR A 64 -4.49 -1.03 -2.40
C TYR A 64 -3.37 -1.21 -3.42
N PHE A 65 -2.51 -2.18 -3.14
CA PHE A 65 -1.42 -2.59 -4.02
C PHE A 65 -1.54 -4.08 -4.31
N CYS A 66 -1.34 -4.47 -5.56
CA CYS A 66 -1.29 -5.86 -5.97
C CYS A 66 0.17 -6.30 -6.15
N LEU A 67 0.51 -7.45 -5.58
CA LEU A 67 1.82 -8.06 -5.66
C LEU A 67 1.66 -9.44 -6.32
N THR A 68 2.34 -9.67 -7.43
CA THR A 68 2.34 -10.99 -8.10
C THR A 68 3.73 -11.59 -8.14
N LYS A 69 3.74 -12.92 -8.13
CA LYS A 69 4.95 -13.75 -8.22
C LYS A 69 5.51 -13.81 -9.63
#